data_AF-A0A8B8AEN7-F1
#
_entry.id   AF-A0A8B8AEN7-F1
#
_cell.length_a   1.000
_cell.length_b   1.000
_cell.length_c   1.000
_cell.angle_alpha   90.00
_cell.angle_beta   90.00
_cell.angle_gamma   90.00
#
_symmetry.space_group_name_H-M   'P 1'
#
loop_
_entity.id
_entity.type
_entity.pdbx_description
1 polymer ?
#
loop_
_entity_poly.entity_id
_entity_poly.type
_entity_poly.pdbx_seq_one_letter_code
_entity_poly.pdbx_strand_id
1 'polypeptide(L)'
;MESLYTNTNKLIHEVQGDLGKLAKNTDKDGIHLFENEIQAKIDIIVSNCERLTILVNKEPPTRRSNAKLRVDQLKYDCQHIQSGLKQLQQKRYLLEQQERDREELMSRTFATNDQDTAIQIDHAVQHHDRLAFSNKEMENMLLSGHSVLENLKTQRLTLKGAQRKILDLANTLGLSNTVMRLIERRTYQDKFILYGGMILTLVIMFLIWKYFS
;
A
#
# COMPACT_ATOMS: atom_id res chain seq x y z
N MET A 1 9.85 17.21 16.67
CA MET A 1 9.47 15.94 16.01
C MET A 1 8.00 15.99 15.62
N GLU A 2 7.08 16.24 16.56
CA GLU A 2 5.63 16.26 16.28
C GLU A 2 5.17 17.34 15.29
N SER A 3 5.69 18.57 15.37
CA SER A 3 5.34 19.64 14.42
C SER A 3 5.71 19.30 12.96
N LEU A 4 6.90 18.73 12.76
CA LEU A 4 7.39 18.30 11.46
C LEU A 4 6.58 17.10 10.94
N TYR A 5 6.19 16.17 11.82
CA TYR A 5 5.33 15.05 11.49
C TYR A 5 3.95 15.51 10.98
N THR A 6 3.27 16.40 11.73
CA THR A 6 1.94 16.91 11.35
C THR A 6 1.99 17.71 10.04
N ASN A 7 3.03 18.51 9.84
CA ASN A 7 3.22 19.25 8.59
C ASN A 7 3.43 18.29 7.40
N THR A 8 4.32 17.30 7.56
CA THR A 8 4.60 16.29 6.52
C THR A 8 3.33 15.50 6.17
N ASN A 9 2.53 15.14 7.17
CA ASN A 9 1.28 14.42 6.94
C ASN A 9 0.23 15.27 6.21
N LYS A 10 0.15 16.58 6.51
CA LYS A 10 -0.70 17.51 5.77
C LYS A 10 -0.27 17.63 4.31
N LEU A 11 1.03 17.76 4.05
CA LEU A 11 1.59 17.81 2.69
C LEU A 11 1.28 16.53 1.90
N ILE A 12 1.37 15.36 2.54
CA ILE A 12 1.02 14.07 1.93
C ILE A 12 -0.44 14.06 1.45
N HIS A 13 -1.38 14.51 2.29
CA HIS A 13 -2.79 14.57 1.89
C HIS A 13 -3.06 15.59 0.78
N GLU A 14 -2.37 16.73 0.81
CA GLU A 14 -2.46 17.73 -0.26
C GLU A 14 -1.99 17.14 -1.60
N VAL A 15 -0.83 16.48 -1.59
CA VAL A 15 -0.28 15.82 -2.79
C VAL A 15 -1.20 14.70 -3.28
N GLN A 16 -1.81 13.90 -2.40
CA GLN A 16 -2.80 12.89 -2.80
C GLN A 16 -4.02 13.52 -3.49
N GLY A 17 -4.51 14.64 -2.95
CA GLY A 17 -5.61 15.40 -3.56
C GLY A 17 -5.23 15.96 -4.92
N ASP A 18 -4.03 16.52 -5.05
CA ASP A 18 -3.50 17.06 -6.30
C ASP A 18 -3.27 15.95 -7.35
N LEU A 19 -2.76 14.78 -6.94
CA LEU A 19 -2.65 13.60 -7.79
C LEU A 19 -4.01 13.11 -8.29
N GLY A 20 -5.05 13.17 -7.44
CA GLY A 20 -6.42 12.84 -7.82
C GLY A 20 -7.00 13.82 -8.86
N LYS A 21 -6.68 15.11 -8.74
CA LYS A 21 -7.05 16.12 -9.75
C LYS A 21 -6.30 15.91 -11.06
N LEU A 22 -5.01 15.58 -10.97
CA LEU A 22 -4.16 15.24 -12.12
C LEU A 22 -4.70 14.04 -12.91
N ALA A 23 -5.20 13.02 -12.22
CA ALA A 23 -5.82 11.86 -12.86
C ALA A 23 -7.16 12.18 -13.54
N LYS A 24 -7.85 13.27 -13.14
CA LYS A 24 -9.18 13.64 -13.61
C LYS A 24 -9.16 14.73 -14.70
N ASN A 25 -8.19 15.63 -14.67
CA ASN A 25 -8.09 16.75 -15.62
C ASN A 25 -7.12 16.38 -16.77
N THR A 26 -7.68 16.26 -17.97
CA THR A 26 -7.00 15.87 -19.22
C THR A 26 -6.51 17.07 -20.04
N ASP A 27 -6.20 18.20 -19.41
CA ASP A 27 -5.85 19.42 -20.15
C ASP A 27 -4.37 19.42 -20.56
N LYS A 28 -4.07 19.14 -21.83
CA LYS A 28 -2.73 18.74 -22.31
C LYS A 28 -1.62 19.76 -21.99
N ASP A 29 -1.93 21.06 -21.90
CA ASP A 29 -0.92 22.13 -21.83
C ASP A 29 -0.47 22.47 -20.40
N GLY A 30 -1.32 22.26 -19.38
CA GLY A 30 -1.03 22.60 -17.98
C GLY A 30 -0.49 21.45 -17.13
N ILE A 31 -0.59 20.21 -17.64
CA ILE A 31 -0.30 19.00 -16.84
C ILE A 31 1.18 18.92 -16.45
N HIS A 32 2.12 19.24 -17.34
CA HIS A 32 3.55 19.11 -17.02
C HIS A 32 4.01 20.08 -15.92
N LEU A 33 3.47 21.30 -15.90
CA LEU A 33 3.76 22.28 -14.84
C LEU A 33 3.24 21.78 -13.49
N PHE A 34 2.04 21.21 -13.48
CA PHE A 34 1.41 20.67 -12.29
C PHE A 34 2.08 19.38 -11.79
N GLU A 35 2.53 18.50 -12.70
CA GLU A 35 3.36 17.34 -12.37
C GLU A 35 4.69 17.76 -11.72
N ASN A 36 5.33 18.79 -12.26
CA ASN A 36 6.57 19.32 -11.69
C ASN A 36 6.34 19.94 -10.30
N GLU A 37 5.22 20.63 -10.10
CA GLU A 37 4.82 21.15 -8.78
C GLU A 37 4.59 20.00 -7.78
N ILE A 38 3.86 18.96 -8.19
CA ILE A 38 3.63 17.76 -7.35
C ILE A 38 4.96 17.08 -7.03
N GLN A 39 5.86 16.95 -8.01
CA GLN A 39 7.19 16.36 -7.80
C GLN A 39 8.01 17.17 -6.79
N ALA A 40 8.01 18.51 -6.90
CA ALA A 40 8.68 19.37 -5.94
C ALA A 40 8.11 19.22 -4.52
N LYS A 41 6.78 19.09 -4.37
CA LYS A 41 6.13 18.81 -3.07
C LYS A 41 6.54 17.44 -2.52
N ILE A 42 6.66 16.41 -3.37
CA ILE A 42 7.14 15.07 -2.98
C ILE A 42 8.59 15.15 -2.48
N ASP A 43 9.46 15.88 -3.16
CA ASP A 43 10.88 16.02 -2.77
C ASP A 43 11.01 16.69 -1.39
N ILE A 44 10.15 17.68 -1.10
CA ILE A 44 10.05 18.30 0.24
C ILE A 44 9.61 17.26 1.29
N ILE A 45 8.61 16.43 0.98
CA ILE A 45 8.14 15.35 1.87
C ILE A 45 9.26 14.34 2.15
N VAL A 46 10.03 13.94 1.13
CA VAL A 46 11.17 13.03 1.26
C VAL A 46 12.22 13.63 2.20
N SER A 47 12.61 14.89 1.97
CA SER A 47 13.56 15.60 2.82
C SER A 47 13.07 15.70 4.28
N ASN A 48 11.78 15.93 4.49
CA ASN A 48 11.18 15.94 5.82
C ASN A 48 11.19 14.55 6.48
N CYS A 49 10.93 13.48 5.73
CA CYS A 49 11.00 12.10 6.23
C CYS A 49 12.42 11.69 6.64
N GLU A 50 13.44 12.13 5.90
CA GLU A 50 14.85 11.93 6.26
C GLU A 50 15.20 12.67 7.56
N ARG A 51 14.79 13.94 7.68
CA ARG A 51 14.95 14.73 8.92
C ARG A 51 14.23 14.09 10.11
N LEU A 52 13.01 13.61 9.91
CA LEU A 52 12.26 12.88 10.94
C LEU A 52 12.97 11.59 11.36
N THR A 53 13.58 10.86 10.41
CA THR A 53 14.38 9.67 10.72
C THR A 53 15.56 10.00 11.64
N ILE A 54 16.25 11.12 11.38
CA ILE A 54 17.34 11.60 12.24
C ILE A 54 16.81 11.98 13.63
N LEU A 55 15.66 12.65 13.71
CA LEU A 55 15.05 13.06 14.99
C LEU A 55 14.60 11.85 15.82
N VAL A 56 14.04 10.81 15.20
CA VAL A 56 13.66 9.56 15.89
C VAL A 56 14.85 8.89 16.55
N ASN A 57 16.03 8.94 15.93
CA ASN A 57 17.25 8.37 16.52
C ASN A 57 17.77 9.15 17.74
N LYS A 58 17.33 10.40 17.93
CA LYS A 58 17.68 11.25 19.07
C LYS A 58 16.69 11.15 20.24
N GLU A 59 15.58 10.41 20.09
CA GLU A 59 14.56 10.26 21.12
C GLU A 59 14.87 9.15 22.14
N PRO A 60 14.37 9.27 23.38
CA PRO A 60 14.57 8.27 24.42
C PRO A 60 13.99 6.90 24.01
N PRO A 61 14.58 5.78 24.46
CA PRO A 61 14.23 4.42 24.01
C PRO A 61 12.73 4.07 24.15
N THR A 62 12.06 4.63 25.17
CA THR A 62 10.64 4.42 25.45
C THR A 62 9.70 5.00 24.40
N ARG A 63 10.07 6.14 23.77
CA ARG A 63 9.28 6.81 22.72
C ARG A 63 9.75 6.47 21.31
N ARG A 64 11.03 6.08 21.17
CA ARG A 64 11.69 5.77 19.90
C ARG A 64 10.97 4.71 19.06
N SER A 65 10.45 3.65 19.67
CA SER A 65 9.73 2.60 18.92
C SER A 65 8.45 3.11 18.26
N ASN A 66 7.67 3.94 18.96
CA ASN A 66 6.43 4.50 18.43
C ASN A 66 6.72 5.57 17.36
N ALA A 67 7.71 6.42 17.62
CA ALA A 67 8.15 7.44 16.67
C ALA A 67 8.71 6.83 15.38
N LYS A 68 9.45 5.71 15.49
CA LYS A 68 9.93 4.94 14.34
C LYS A 68 8.78 4.39 13.50
N LEU A 69 7.79 3.75 14.14
CA LEU A 69 6.61 3.24 13.43
C LEU A 69 5.90 4.34 12.62
N ARG A 70 5.71 5.52 13.22
CA ARG A 70 5.08 6.67 12.57
C ARG A 70 5.88 7.19 11.36
N VAL A 71 7.21 7.24 11.47
CA VAL A 71 8.08 7.64 10.35
C VAL A 71 8.10 6.59 9.25
N ASP A 72 8.08 5.31 9.60
CA ASP A 72 8.02 4.22 8.64
C ASP A 72 6.68 4.23 7.87
N GLN A 73 5.57 4.57 8.53
CA GLN A 73 4.27 4.82 7.86
C GLN A 73 4.36 5.98 6.86
N LEU A 74 4.90 7.14 7.27
CA LEU A 74 5.08 8.28 6.36
C LEU A 74 5.95 7.95 5.15
N LYS A 75 7.01 7.14 5.33
CA LYS A 75 7.86 6.69 4.23
C LYS A 75 7.10 5.81 3.25
N TYR A 76 6.28 4.89 3.76
CA TYR A 76 5.43 4.06 2.93
C TYR A 76 4.44 4.90 2.11
N ASP A 77 3.77 5.87 2.73
CA ASP A 77 2.83 6.75 2.04
C ASP A 77 3.52 7.61 0.97
N CYS A 78 4.73 8.11 1.27
CA CYS A 78 5.55 8.85 0.31
C CYS A 78 5.93 7.98 -0.91
N GLN A 79 6.38 6.74 -0.68
CA GLN A 79 6.68 5.79 -1.77
C GLN A 79 5.44 5.46 -2.61
N HIS A 80 4.28 5.33 -1.97
CA HIS A 80 3.03 5.06 -2.66
C HIS A 80 2.64 6.20 -3.60
N ILE A 81 2.71 7.45 -3.11
CA ILE A 81 2.42 8.64 -3.92
C ILE A 81 3.40 8.79 -5.08
N GLN A 82 4.69 8.59 -4.84
CA GLN A 82 5.72 8.65 -5.88
C GLN A 82 5.50 7.59 -6.98
N SER A 83 5.09 6.39 -6.58
CA SER A 83 4.73 5.33 -7.52
C SER A 83 3.49 5.70 -8.35
N GLY A 84 2.49 6.31 -7.71
CA GLY A 84 1.28 6.79 -8.37
C GLY A 84 1.57 7.87 -9.42
N LEU A 85 2.41 8.86 -9.10
CA LEU A 85 2.83 9.89 -10.06
C LEU A 85 3.57 9.28 -11.25
N LYS A 86 4.52 8.38 -11.00
CA LYS A 86 5.27 7.69 -12.05
C LYS A 86 4.36 6.90 -12.99
N GLN A 87 3.35 6.23 -12.45
CA GLN A 87 2.39 5.48 -13.26
C GLN A 87 1.54 6.40 -14.15
N LEU A 88 1.12 7.57 -13.64
CA LEU A 88 0.40 8.57 -14.44
C LEU A 88 1.28 9.12 -15.57
N GLN A 89 2.53 9.47 -15.27
CA GLN A 89 3.51 9.93 -16.27
C GLN A 89 3.77 8.88 -17.35
N GLN A 90 3.97 7.62 -16.96
CA GLN A 90 4.16 6.52 -17.90
C GLN A 90 2.95 6.32 -18.81
N LYS A 91 1.74 6.38 -18.26
CA LYS A 91 0.51 6.28 -19.04
C LYS A 91 0.42 7.40 -20.07
N ARG A 92 0.76 8.65 -19.69
CA ARG A 92 0.78 9.79 -20.62
C ARG A 92 1.83 9.61 -21.72
N TYR A 93 3.05 9.25 -21.36
CA TYR A 93 4.13 9.01 -22.32
C TYR A 93 3.74 7.93 -23.36
N LEU A 94 3.10 6.85 -22.91
CA LEU A 94 2.61 5.79 -23.80
C LEU A 94 1.55 6.32 -24.77
N LEU A 95 0.59 7.10 -24.28
CA LEU A 95 -0.46 7.70 -25.12
C LEU A 95 0.11 8.68 -26.14
N GLU A 96 1.06 9.52 -25.73
CA GLU A 96 1.73 10.48 -26.60
C GLU A 96 2.58 9.77 -27.67
N GLN A 97 3.23 8.66 -27.31
CA GLN A 97 3.95 7.83 -28.27
C GLN A 97 3.00 7.17 -29.26
N GLN A 98 1.85 6.68 -28.81
CA GLN A 98 0.81 6.14 -29.70
C GLN A 98 0.23 7.19 -30.64
N GLU A 99 0.03 8.43 -30.16
CA GLU A 99 -0.39 9.56 -31.00
C GLU A 99 0.67 9.86 -32.07
N ARG A 100 1.96 9.93 -31.69
CA ARG A 100 3.07 10.14 -32.65
C ARG A 100 3.17 9.02 -33.68
N ASP A 101 3.15 7.75 -33.25
CA ASP A 101 3.22 6.61 -34.16
C ASP A 101 2.02 6.62 -35.13
N ARG A 102 0.83 7.00 -34.64
CA ARG A 102 -0.37 7.16 -35.48
C ARG A 102 -0.19 8.31 -36.48
N GLU A 103 0.32 9.45 -36.06
CA GLU A 103 0.58 10.60 -36.94
C GLU A 103 1.60 10.24 -38.01
N GLU A 104 2.68 9.52 -37.69
CA GLU A 104 3.67 9.05 -38.66
C GLU A 104 3.05 8.10 -39.70
N LEU A 105 2.13 7.23 -39.27
CA LEU A 105 1.39 6.34 -40.16
C LEU A 105 0.37 7.10 -41.03
N MET A 106 -0.22 8.20 -40.51
CA MET A 106 -1.15 9.05 -41.24
C MET A 106 -0.46 10.06 -42.16
N SER A 107 0.75 10.51 -41.81
CA SER A 107 1.57 11.44 -42.59
C SER A 107 2.34 10.73 -43.70
N ARG A 108 2.47 9.40 -43.63
CA ARG A 108 2.74 8.58 -44.82
C ARG A 108 1.54 8.74 -45.75
N THR A 109 1.61 9.75 -46.62
CA THR A 109 0.74 9.84 -47.79
C THR A 109 0.68 8.46 -48.41
N PHE A 110 -0.52 7.88 -48.48
CA PHE A 110 -0.78 6.73 -49.34
C PHE A 110 -0.40 7.16 -50.75
N ALA A 111 0.85 6.91 -51.14
CA ALA A 111 1.23 6.86 -52.52
C ALA A 111 0.31 5.78 -53.10
N THR A 112 -0.69 6.22 -53.87
CA THR A 112 -1.44 5.31 -54.71
C THR A 112 -0.38 4.60 -55.53
N ASN A 113 -0.22 3.29 -55.32
CA ASN A 113 0.63 2.48 -56.18
C ASN A 113 0.30 2.85 -57.62
N ASP A 114 1.34 3.19 -58.39
CA ASP A 114 1.24 3.36 -59.82
C ASP A 114 0.45 2.17 -60.38
N GLN A 115 -0.51 2.45 -61.26
CA GLN A 115 -1.52 1.52 -61.75
C GLN A 115 -0.95 0.28 -62.45
N ASP A 116 0.38 0.21 -62.63
CA ASP A 116 1.12 -0.91 -63.23
C ASP A 116 1.63 -1.96 -62.23
N THR A 117 1.42 -1.76 -60.93
CA THR A 117 1.74 -2.80 -59.92
C THR A 117 0.51 -3.65 -59.61
N ALA A 118 -0.24 -4.05 -60.64
CA ALA A 118 -1.08 -5.25 -60.60
C ALA A 118 -0.19 -6.50 -60.64
N ILE A 119 0.86 -6.53 -59.82
CA ILE A 119 1.57 -7.75 -59.50
C ILE A 119 0.56 -8.57 -58.71
N GLN A 120 0.23 -9.73 -59.24
CA GLN A 120 -0.27 -10.84 -58.44
C GLN A 120 0.74 -11.05 -57.31
N ILE A 121 0.61 -10.31 -56.21
CA ILE A 121 1.43 -10.49 -55.03
C ILE A 121 1.08 -11.88 -54.57
N ASP A 122 2.07 -12.76 -54.77
CA ASP A 122 2.06 -14.16 -54.44
C ASP A 122 1.36 -14.36 -53.09
N HIS A 123 0.11 -14.82 -53.16
CA HIS A 123 -0.75 -14.99 -52.00
C HIS A 123 -0.04 -15.86 -50.94
N ALA A 124 0.86 -16.75 -51.39
CA ALA A 124 1.70 -17.60 -50.54
C ALA A 124 2.67 -16.82 -49.64
N VAL A 125 3.35 -15.79 -50.13
CA VAL A 125 4.29 -14.98 -49.31
C VAL A 125 3.52 -14.14 -48.28
N GLN A 126 2.39 -13.54 -48.68
CA GLN A 126 1.54 -12.80 -47.74
C GLN A 126 0.91 -13.72 -46.68
N HIS A 127 0.54 -14.96 -47.05
CA HIS A 127 0.10 -15.97 -46.09
C HIS A 127 1.22 -16.39 -45.14
N HIS A 128 2.46 -16.52 -45.61
CA HIS A 128 3.61 -16.86 -44.77
C HIS A 128 3.87 -15.79 -43.71
N ASP A 129 3.88 -14.51 -44.09
CA ASP A 129 4.07 -13.41 -43.14
C ASP A 129 2.94 -13.32 -42.11
N ARG A 130 1.70 -13.56 -42.54
CA ARG A 130 0.54 -13.62 -41.63
C ARG A 130 0.61 -14.82 -40.69
N LEU A 131 1.12 -15.97 -41.14
CA LEU A 131 1.33 -17.15 -40.30
C LEU A 131 2.46 -16.92 -39.30
N ALA A 132 3.57 -16.29 -39.71
CA ALA A 132 4.67 -15.93 -38.83
C ALA A 132 4.21 -14.91 -37.77
N PHE A 133 3.44 -13.91 -38.18
CA PHE A 133 2.82 -12.94 -37.28
C PHE A 133 1.85 -13.62 -36.30
N SER A 134 0.96 -14.49 -36.80
CA SER A 134 0.02 -15.24 -35.95
C SER A 134 0.72 -16.17 -34.96
N ASN A 135 1.85 -16.79 -35.34
CA ASN A 135 2.65 -17.60 -34.43
C ASN A 135 3.27 -16.74 -33.32
N LYS A 136 3.81 -15.57 -33.66
CA LYS A 136 4.34 -14.63 -32.68
C LYS A 136 3.26 -14.12 -31.72
N GLU A 137 2.08 -13.82 -32.23
CA GLU A 137 0.94 -13.39 -31.42
C GLU A 137 0.44 -14.51 -30.49
N MET A 138 0.43 -15.76 -30.98
CA MET A 138 0.09 -16.94 -30.20
C MET A 138 1.13 -17.20 -29.10
N GLU A 139 2.41 -17.00 -29.40
CA GLU A 139 3.50 -17.12 -28.43
C GLU A 139 3.38 -16.05 -27.34
N ASN A 140 3.07 -14.80 -27.71
CA ASN A 140 2.75 -13.75 -26.74
C ASN A 140 1.56 -14.11 -25.85
N MET A 141 0.51 -14.72 -26.42
CA MET A 141 -0.66 -15.17 -25.66
C MET A 141 -0.32 -16.34 -24.71
N LEU A 142 0.53 -17.28 -25.14
CA LEU A 142 1.06 -18.36 -24.30
C LEU A 142 1.88 -17.81 -23.13
N LEU A 143 2.73 -16.82 -23.39
CA LEU A 143 3.55 -16.15 -22.39
C LEU A 143 2.67 -15.41 -21.38
N SER A 144 1.63 -14.71 -21.84
CA SER A 144 0.63 -14.08 -20.98
C SER A 144 -0.12 -15.12 -20.15
N GLY A 145 -0.54 -16.23 -20.75
CA GLY A 145 -1.20 -17.35 -20.08
C GLY A 145 -0.34 -17.96 -18.97
N HIS A 146 0.96 -18.13 -19.22
CA HIS A 146 1.91 -18.60 -18.22
C HIS A 146 2.02 -17.63 -17.04
N SER A 147 2.13 -16.33 -17.30
CA SER A 147 2.20 -15.32 -16.23
C SER A 147 0.92 -15.23 -15.39
N VAL A 148 -0.26 -15.38 -16.02
CA VAL A 148 -1.54 -15.46 -15.31
C VAL A 148 -1.56 -16.69 -14.40
N LEU A 149 -1.13 -17.86 -14.91
CA LEU A 149 -1.08 -19.09 -14.13
C LEU A 149 -0.13 -18.98 -12.94
N GLU A 150 1.04 -18.36 -13.15
CA GLU A 150 2.01 -18.08 -12.10
C GLU A 150 1.42 -17.16 -11.03
N ASN A 151 0.78 -16.07 -11.42
CA ASN A 151 0.09 -15.17 -10.49
C ASN A 151 -0.99 -15.87 -9.66
N LEU A 152 -1.80 -16.75 -10.28
CA LEU A 152 -2.79 -17.56 -9.56
C LEU A 152 -2.14 -18.50 -8.54
N LYS A 153 -1.01 -19.12 -8.90
CA LYS A 153 -0.23 -19.96 -7.97
C LYS A 153 0.30 -19.14 -6.80
N THR A 154 0.85 -17.96 -7.04
CA THR A 154 1.36 -17.07 -6.00
C THR A 154 0.24 -16.59 -5.09
N GLN A 155 -0.92 -16.25 -5.65
CA GLN A 155 -2.11 -15.84 -4.89
C GLN A 155 -2.61 -16.96 -3.97
N ARG A 156 -2.61 -18.21 -4.43
CA ARG A 156 -2.94 -19.37 -3.60
C ARG A 156 -1.98 -19.52 -2.41
N LEU A 157 -0.68 -19.30 -2.63
CA LEU A 157 0.33 -19.36 -1.56
C LEU A 157 0.09 -18.25 -0.52
N THR A 158 -0.20 -17.03 -0.97
CA THR A 158 -0.51 -15.89 -0.09
C THR A 158 -1.77 -16.15 0.73
N LEU A 159 -2.85 -16.63 0.11
CA LEU A 159 -4.09 -17.00 0.80
C LEU A 159 -3.86 -18.09 1.85
N LYS A 160 -3.05 -19.10 1.53
CA LYS A 160 -2.66 -20.14 2.49
C LYS A 160 -1.85 -19.57 3.65
N GLY A 161 -0.98 -18.60 3.39
CA GLY A 161 -0.23 -17.86 4.42
C GLY A 161 -1.15 -17.05 5.34
N ALA A 162 -2.12 -16.33 4.77
CA ALA A 162 -3.11 -15.58 5.53
C ALA A 162 -3.99 -16.49 6.38
N GLN A 163 -4.46 -17.61 5.83
CA GLN A 163 -5.24 -18.61 6.58
C GLN A 163 -4.45 -19.17 7.77
N ARG A 164 -3.17 -19.49 7.60
CA ARG A 164 -2.29 -19.92 8.71
C ARG A 164 -2.21 -18.84 9.79
N LYS A 165 -1.96 -17.58 9.41
CA LYS A 165 -1.94 -16.46 10.36
C LYS A 165 -3.26 -16.29 11.11
N ILE A 166 -4.40 -16.43 10.43
CA ILE A 166 -5.72 -16.36 11.06
C ILE A 166 -5.90 -17.52 12.05
N LEU A 167 -5.46 -18.73 11.69
CA LEU A 167 -5.54 -19.89 12.58
C LEU A 167 -4.62 -19.74 13.80
N ASP A 168 -3.43 -19.19 13.62
CA ASP A 168 -2.52 -18.84 14.71
C ASP A 168 -3.14 -17.77 15.62
N LEU A 169 -3.75 -16.74 15.04
CA LEU A 169 -4.49 -15.72 15.80
C LEU A 169 -5.67 -16.33 16.55
N ALA A 170 -6.46 -17.22 15.94
CA ALA A 170 -7.56 -17.91 16.61
C ALA A 170 -7.06 -18.78 17.78
N ASN A 171 -5.94 -19.48 17.62
CA ASN A 171 -5.30 -20.22 18.70
C ASN A 171 -4.82 -19.28 19.84
N THR A 172 -4.23 -18.12 19.51
CA THR A 172 -3.81 -17.13 20.52
C THR A 172 -4.99 -16.45 21.22
N LEU A 173 -6.10 -16.20 20.52
CA LEU A 173 -7.33 -15.65 21.11
C LEU A 173 -8.05 -16.69 21.98
N GLY A 174 -7.97 -17.98 21.63
CA GLY A 174 -8.41 -19.09 22.49
C GLY A 174 -7.65 -19.12 23.82
N LEU A 175 -6.33 -18.89 23.79
CA LEU A 175 -5.52 -18.70 24.99
C LEU A 175 -5.84 -17.38 25.71
N SER A 176 -6.19 -16.32 24.99
CA SER A 176 -6.62 -15.04 25.59
C SER A 176 -7.88 -15.19 26.45
N ASN A 177 -8.83 -16.07 26.10
CA ASN A 177 -9.97 -16.37 26.97
C ASN A 177 -9.54 -17.04 28.29
N THR A 178 -8.54 -17.92 28.27
CA THR A 178 -8.00 -18.50 29.51
C THR A 178 -7.24 -17.46 30.35
N VAL A 179 -6.50 -16.55 29.73
CA VAL A 179 -5.84 -15.42 30.42
C VAL A 179 -6.87 -14.43 30.99
N MET A 180 -7.92 -14.10 30.23
CA MET A 180 -9.02 -13.24 30.68
C MET A 180 -9.71 -13.84 31.91
N ARG A 181 -9.98 -15.14 31.90
CA ARG A 181 -10.58 -15.85 33.04
C ARG A 181 -9.65 -15.95 34.24
N LEU A 182 -8.33 -16.06 34.02
CA LEU A 182 -7.33 -16.00 35.10
C LEU A 182 -7.28 -14.60 35.75
N ILE A 183 -7.46 -13.53 34.97
CA ILE A 183 -7.52 -12.15 35.47
C ILE A 183 -8.80 -11.91 36.28
N GLU A 184 -9.96 -12.37 35.80
CA GLU A 184 -11.23 -12.25 36.53
C GLU A 184 -11.20 -12.99 37.88
N ARG A 185 -10.55 -14.17 37.95
CA ARG A 185 -10.41 -14.92 39.20
C ARG A 185 -9.59 -14.17 40.25
N ARG A 186 -8.54 -13.45 39.82
CA ARG A 186 -7.70 -12.62 40.71
C ARG A 186 -8.50 -11.50 41.36
N THR A 187 -9.35 -10.79 40.61
CA THR A 187 -10.18 -9.70 41.14
C THR A 187 -11.28 -10.21 42.07
N TYR A 188 -11.86 -11.38 41.80
CA TYR A 188 -12.81 -12.02 42.73
C TYR A 188 -12.16 -12.43 44.05
N GLN A 189 -10.97 -13.03 43.98
CA GLN A 189 -10.24 -13.46 45.18
C GLN A 189 -9.79 -12.26 46.02
N ASP A 190 -9.34 -11.18 45.40
CA ASP A 190 -8.94 -9.95 46.08
C ASP A 190 -10.11 -9.30 46.84
N LYS A 191 -11.30 -9.26 46.23
CA LYS A 191 -12.54 -8.82 46.92
C LYS A 191 -12.85 -9.68 48.14
N PHE A 192 -12.71 -11.00 48.03
CA PHE A 192 -13.02 -11.90 49.14
C PHE A 192 -12.04 -11.72 50.31
N ILE A 193 -10.75 -11.52 50.02
CA ILE A 193 -9.72 -11.21 51.03
C ILE A 193 -10.02 -9.88 51.72
N LEU A 194 -10.43 -8.86 50.96
CA LEU A 194 -10.76 -7.53 51.49
C LEU A 194 -11.96 -7.58 52.46
N TYR A 195 -13.07 -8.20 52.04
CA TYR A 195 -14.25 -8.34 52.92
C TYR A 195 -13.97 -9.22 54.14
N GLY A 196 -13.18 -10.29 53.97
CA GLY A 196 -12.74 -11.13 55.09
C GLY A 196 -11.92 -10.35 56.13
N GLY A 197 -11.00 -9.50 55.69
CA GLY A 197 -10.21 -8.64 56.56
C GLY A 197 -11.06 -7.63 57.34
N MET A 198 -12.07 -7.02 56.70
CA MET A 198 -13.01 -6.11 57.35
C MET A 198 -13.86 -6.80 58.44
N ILE A 199 -14.33 -8.02 58.19
CA ILE A 199 -15.11 -8.75 59.20
C ILE A 199 -14.22 -9.17 60.37
N LEU A 200 -13.01 -9.64 60.09
CA LEU A 200 -12.07 -10.06 61.13
C LEU A 200 -11.74 -8.90 62.09
N THR A 201 -11.48 -7.70 61.58
CA THR A 201 -11.18 -6.53 62.41
C THR A 201 -12.39 -6.13 63.25
N LEU A 202 -13.60 -6.19 62.71
CA LEU A 202 -14.84 -5.94 63.47
C LEU A 202 -15.05 -6.96 64.60
N VAL A 203 -14.79 -8.24 64.36
CA VAL A 203 -14.90 -9.29 65.38
C VAL A 203 -13.88 -9.09 66.50
N ILE A 204 -12.64 -8.75 66.16
CA ILE A 204 -11.60 -8.45 67.16
C ILE A 204 -12.00 -7.24 68.00
N MET A 205 -12.48 -6.17 67.37
CA MET A 205 -12.94 -4.97 68.08
C MET A 205 -14.11 -5.27 69.02
N PHE A 206 -15.06 -6.10 68.58
CA PHE A 206 -16.20 -6.54 69.40
C PHE A 206 -15.78 -7.39 70.59
N LEU A 207 -14.84 -8.33 70.41
CA LEU A 207 -14.33 -9.17 71.50
C LEU A 207 -13.61 -8.34 72.55
N ILE A 208 -12.83 -7.34 72.14
CA ILE A 208 -12.16 -6.40 73.06
C ILE A 208 -13.19 -5.60 73.85
N TRP A 209 -14.22 -5.05 73.16
CA TRP A 209 -15.29 -4.31 73.84
C TRP A 209 -16.04 -5.17 74.87
N LYS A 210 -16.37 -6.42 74.52
CA LYS A 210 -17.02 -7.37 75.45
C LYS A 210 -16.13 -7.75 76.62
N TYR A 211 -14.82 -7.86 76.42
CA TYR A 211 -13.90 -8.22 77.50
C TYR A 211 -13.70 -7.06 78.50
N PHE A 212 -13.83 -5.82 78.03
CA PHE A 212 -13.61 -4.62 78.85
C PHE A 212 -14.90 -4.00 79.43
N SER A 213 -16.07 -4.51 79.06
CA SER A 213 -17.38 -4.13 79.59
C SER A 213 -17.95 -5.22 80.48
#